data_AF-Q2N6L7-F1
#
_entry.id   AF-Q2N6L7-F1
#
_cell.length_a   1.000
_cell.length_b   1.000
_cell.length_c   1.000
_cell.angle_alpha   90.00
_cell.angle_beta   90.00
_cell.angle_gamma   90.00
#
_symmetry.space_group_name_H-M   'P 1'
#
loop_
_entity.id
_entity.type
_entity.pdbx_description
1 polymer ?
#
loop_
_entity_poly.entity_id
_entity_poly.type
_entity_poly.pdbx_seq_one_letter_code
_entity_poly.pdbx_strand_id
1 'polypeptide(L)'
;MIDTATRPIDYAAARRAMIDSQLRTSGVNSTAVLARMLSVPREDHVPASARGHCYMDRAIALDNGGTLAQPVSHGKMLSEARPNLEDSALIVENGSGYLAALVEPMVAKLDTVSAEDAATGKKRGSYSLILIDGAIEACPAALAKRLDENGRMVTGLIEDGVTRLAIGKRQGKDMAFLPVADVALPRLPAFDSPKGWSF
;
A
#
# COMPACT_ATOMS: atom_id res chain seq x y z
N MET A 1 -9.25 45.67 4.26
CA MET A 1 -8.26 44.60 4.02
C MET A 1 -8.72 43.40 4.82
N ILE A 2 -9.17 42.33 4.15
CA ILE A 2 -9.48 41.07 4.85
C ILE A 2 -8.13 40.42 5.11
N ASP A 3 -7.71 40.47 6.37
CA ASP A 3 -6.58 39.70 6.88
C ASP A 3 -6.87 38.23 6.61
N THR A 4 -6.25 37.69 5.55
CA THR A 4 -6.38 36.29 5.17
C THR A 4 -5.37 35.51 6.00
N ALA A 5 -5.51 35.57 7.32
CA ALA A 5 -4.80 34.68 8.22
C ALA A 5 -5.19 33.26 7.82
N THR A 6 -4.23 32.51 7.26
CA THR A 6 -4.40 31.12 6.86
C THR A 6 -4.85 30.32 8.07
N ARG A 7 -6.15 29.99 8.13
CA ARG A 7 -6.70 29.19 9.22
C ARG A 7 -5.90 27.87 9.25
N PRO A 8 -5.34 27.48 10.42
CA PRO A 8 -4.63 26.21 10.52
C PRO A 8 -5.57 25.06 10.16
N ILE A 9 -5.03 24.07 9.45
CA ILE A 9 -5.81 22.95 8.95
C ILE A 9 -6.18 22.05 10.12
N ASP A 10 -7.48 21.77 10.25
CA ASP A 10 -7.98 20.75 11.16
C ASP A 10 -7.83 19.37 10.50
N TYR A 11 -6.68 18.73 10.75
CA TYR A 11 -6.41 17.40 10.20
C TYR A 11 -7.36 16.32 10.72
N ALA A 12 -7.85 16.45 11.96
CA ALA A 12 -8.80 15.49 12.51
C ALA A 12 -10.14 15.56 11.77
N ALA A 13 -10.63 16.77 11.47
CA ALA A 13 -11.81 16.95 10.63
C ALA A 13 -11.56 16.48 9.19
N ALA A 14 -10.41 16.82 8.59
CA ALA A 14 -10.07 16.40 7.23
C ALA A 14 -10.01 14.87 7.09
N ARG A 15 -9.43 14.17 8.07
CA ARG A 15 -9.34 12.71 8.10
C ARG A 15 -10.71 12.03 8.25
N ARG A 16 -11.59 12.57 9.10
CA ARG A 16 -12.98 12.10 9.19
C ARG A 16 -13.73 12.31 7.88
N ALA A 17 -13.58 13.50 7.28
CA ALA A 17 -14.17 13.80 5.99
C ALA A 17 -13.67 12.85 4.88
N MET A 18 -12.38 12.53 4.85
CA MET A 18 -11.81 11.51 3.93
C MET A 18 -12.49 10.15 4.12
N ILE A 19 -12.70 9.71 5.37
CA ILE A 19 -13.38 8.45 5.65
C ILE A 19 -14.82 8.45 5.13
N ASP A 20 -15.59 9.48 5.49
CA ASP A 20 -17.02 9.52 5.22
C ASP A 20 -17.34 9.76 3.74
N SER A 21 -16.54 10.59 3.06
CA SER A 21 -16.80 11.00 1.67
C SER A 21 -16.06 10.19 0.61
N GLN A 22 -14.95 9.53 0.95
CA GLN A 22 -14.09 8.82 -0.03
C GLN A 22 -14.01 7.32 0.26
N LEU A 23 -13.63 6.92 1.49
CA LEU A 23 -13.40 5.51 1.79
C LEU A 23 -14.71 4.72 1.81
N ARG A 24 -15.71 5.15 2.58
CA ARG A 24 -16.99 4.46 2.69
C ARG A 24 -17.74 4.42 1.36
N THR A 25 -17.73 5.54 0.62
CA THR A 25 -18.36 5.64 -0.70
C THR A 25 -17.71 4.73 -1.73
N SER A 26 -16.42 4.40 -1.55
CA SER A 26 -15.67 3.47 -2.40
C SER A 26 -15.72 2.00 -1.93
N GLY A 27 -16.55 1.69 -0.94
CA GLY A 27 -16.76 0.32 -0.44
C GLY A 27 -15.80 -0.12 0.68
N VAL A 28 -14.97 0.77 1.22
CA VAL A 28 -14.12 0.47 2.38
C VAL A 28 -14.97 0.54 3.64
N ASN A 29 -15.45 -0.63 4.09
CA ASN A 29 -16.43 -0.72 5.19
C ASN A 29 -15.91 -1.44 6.44
N SER A 30 -14.71 -2.03 6.39
CA SER A 30 -14.12 -2.70 7.55
C SER A 30 -13.89 -1.71 8.70
N THR A 31 -14.51 -1.97 9.85
CA THR A 31 -14.39 -1.13 11.04
C THR A 31 -12.95 -1.03 11.51
N ALA A 32 -12.20 -2.14 11.48
CA ALA A 32 -10.78 -2.16 11.83
C ALA A 32 -9.95 -1.29 10.88
N VAL A 33 -10.18 -1.39 9.57
CA VAL A 33 -9.46 -0.58 8.57
C VAL A 33 -9.76 0.90 8.73
N LEU A 34 -11.04 1.26 8.84
CA LEU A 34 -11.45 2.65 9.03
C LEU A 34 -10.91 3.24 10.33
N ALA A 35 -10.89 2.46 11.42
CA ALA A 35 -10.29 2.89 12.68
C ALA A 35 -8.78 3.16 12.53
N ARG A 36 -8.05 2.31 11.81
CA ARG A 36 -6.63 2.54 11.52
C ARG A 36 -6.40 3.79 10.69
N MET A 37 -7.12 3.93 9.57
CA MET A 37 -7.07 5.11 8.71
C MET A 37 -7.46 6.40 9.46
N LEU A 38 -8.33 6.32 10.48
CA LEU A 38 -8.68 7.44 11.35
C LEU A 38 -7.59 7.74 12.39
N SER A 39 -6.87 6.75 12.88
CA SER A 39 -5.88 6.93 13.95
C SER A 39 -4.52 7.39 13.45
N VAL A 40 -4.08 6.98 12.26
CA VAL A 40 -2.74 7.28 11.74
C VAL A 40 -2.72 8.62 11.00
N PRO A 41 -1.89 9.60 11.42
CA PRO A 41 -1.78 10.91 10.80
C PRO A 41 -1.08 10.87 9.45
N ARG A 42 -1.87 10.82 8.38
CA ARG A 42 -1.38 10.84 6.99
C ARG A 42 -0.51 12.06 6.67
N GLU A 43 -0.76 13.20 7.34
CA GLU A 43 0.00 14.45 7.24
C GLU A 43 1.47 14.33 7.71
N ASP A 44 1.78 13.29 8.50
CA ASP A 44 3.14 13.03 8.97
C ASP A 44 3.95 12.19 7.96
N HIS A 45 3.30 11.64 6.93
CA HIS A 45 3.89 10.76 5.92
C HIS A 45 4.03 11.39 4.53
N VAL A 46 3.94 12.73 4.47
CA VAL A 46 4.02 13.51 3.24
C VAL A 46 4.94 14.72 3.40
N PRO A 47 5.50 15.27 2.30
CA PRO A 47 6.24 16.53 2.33
C PRO A 47 5.40 17.67 2.90
N ALA A 48 6.07 18.67 3.50
CA ALA A 48 5.40 19.81 4.13
C ALA A 48 4.46 20.57 3.17
N SER A 49 4.82 20.68 1.89
CA SER A 49 4.00 21.29 0.83
C SER A 49 2.71 20.52 0.52
N ALA A 50 2.69 19.21 0.79
CA ALA A 50 1.57 18.34 0.50
C ALA A 50 0.59 18.18 1.68
N ARG A 51 1.00 18.53 2.91
CA ARG A 51 0.16 18.44 4.12
C ARG A 51 -1.21 19.10 3.94
N GLY A 52 -1.24 20.21 3.21
CA GLY A 52 -2.47 20.97 2.98
C GLY A 52 -3.58 20.24 2.22
N HIS A 53 -3.22 19.20 1.46
CA HIS A 53 -4.14 18.46 0.61
C HIS A 53 -3.96 16.94 0.74
N CYS A 54 -3.28 16.47 1.79
CA CYS A 54 -2.89 15.07 1.93
C CYS A 54 -4.07 14.08 2.10
N TYR A 55 -5.24 14.61 2.45
CA TYR A 55 -6.51 13.89 2.62
C TYR A 55 -7.40 13.87 1.37
N MET A 56 -6.94 14.43 0.24
CA MET A 56 -7.61 14.25 -1.05
C MET A 56 -7.28 12.85 -1.59
N ASP A 57 -8.21 12.26 -2.35
CA ASP A 57 -8.03 10.92 -2.92
C ASP A 57 -7.06 10.89 -4.10
N ARG A 58 -5.80 11.29 -3.87
CA ARG A 58 -4.75 11.39 -4.88
C ARG A 58 -3.44 10.84 -4.34
N ALA A 59 -2.64 10.33 -5.26
CA ALA A 59 -1.26 9.98 -4.99
C ALA A 59 -0.42 11.24 -4.73
N ILE A 60 0.58 11.13 -3.86
CA ILE A 60 1.44 12.25 -3.45
C ILE A 60 2.89 11.85 -3.68
N ALA A 61 3.60 12.62 -4.50
CA ALA A 61 5.04 12.45 -4.68
C ALA A 61 5.78 12.76 -3.38
N LEU A 62 6.77 11.94 -3.07
CA LEU A 62 7.61 12.06 -1.87
C LEU A 62 8.99 12.60 -2.26
N ASP A 63 9.68 13.22 -1.30
CA ASP A 63 11.00 13.82 -1.52
C ASP A 63 12.09 12.78 -1.88
N ASN A 64 11.87 11.51 -1.52
CA ASN A 64 12.76 10.39 -1.83
C ASN A 64 12.49 9.74 -3.21
N GLY A 65 11.65 10.35 -4.05
CA GLY A 65 11.25 9.81 -5.35
C GLY A 65 10.14 8.74 -5.26
N GLY A 66 9.75 8.34 -4.04
CA GLY A 66 8.60 7.49 -3.80
C GLY A 66 7.27 8.21 -4.04
N THR A 67 6.17 7.47 -3.88
CA THR A 67 4.83 8.04 -4.02
C THR A 67 3.92 7.42 -2.98
N LEU A 68 3.31 8.23 -2.12
CA LEU A 68 2.26 7.78 -1.22
C LEU A 68 0.97 7.56 -2.02
N ALA A 69 0.44 6.33 -2.01
CA ALA A 69 -0.77 5.98 -2.73
C ALA A 69 -2.03 6.71 -2.21
N GLN A 70 -3.10 6.69 -3.00
CA GLN A 70 -4.40 7.23 -2.63
C GLN A 70 -4.93 6.61 -1.32
N PRO A 71 -5.60 7.39 -0.45
CA PRO A 71 -6.31 6.86 0.70
C PRO A 71 -7.27 5.71 0.39
N VAL A 72 -8.04 5.79 -0.71
CA VAL A 72 -8.95 4.71 -1.11
C VAL A 72 -8.18 3.44 -1.48
N SER A 73 -7.04 3.57 -2.18
CA SER A 73 -6.17 2.43 -2.51
C SER A 73 -5.65 1.72 -1.26
N HIS A 74 -5.19 2.47 -0.24
CA HIS A 74 -4.79 1.87 1.05
C HIS A 74 -5.96 1.23 1.78
N GLY A 75 -7.14 1.87 1.79
CA GLY A 75 -8.35 1.31 2.41
C GLY A 75 -8.80 0.00 1.76
N LYS A 76 -8.79 -0.08 0.42
CA LYS A 76 -9.11 -1.29 -0.33
C LYS A 76 -8.06 -2.38 -0.11
N MET A 77 -6.78 -2.03 -0.20
CA MET A 77 -5.67 -2.96 0.05
C MET A 77 -5.79 -3.61 1.44
N LEU A 78 -6.02 -2.81 2.48
CA LEU A 78 -6.17 -3.34 3.84
C LEU A 78 -7.45 -4.17 4.02
N SER A 79 -8.53 -3.83 3.32
CA SER A 79 -9.78 -4.60 3.36
C SER A 79 -9.62 -5.98 2.76
N GLU A 80 -8.86 -6.10 1.66
CA GLU A 80 -8.55 -7.38 1.03
C GLU A 80 -7.46 -8.15 1.76
N ALA A 81 -6.46 -7.44 2.29
CA ALA A 81 -5.39 -8.02 3.07
C ALA A 81 -5.89 -8.61 4.38
N ARG A 82 -6.96 -8.11 5.00
CA ARG A 82 -7.49 -8.61 6.29
C ARG A 82 -6.39 -8.93 7.33
N PRO A 83 -5.50 -7.98 7.67
CA PRO A 83 -4.44 -8.25 8.64
C PRO A 83 -5.05 -8.71 9.98
N ASN A 84 -4.42 -9.66 10.64
CA ASN A 84 -4.85 -10.16 11.94
C ASN A 84 -3.67 -10.38 12.89
N LEU A 85 -3.95 -10.49 14.19
CA LEU A 85 -2.95 -10.54 15.26
C LEU A 85 -2.09 -11.81 15.27
N GLU A 86 -2.35 -12.80 14.42
CA GLU A 86 -1.48 -13.96 14.23
C GLU A 86 -0.53 -13.77 13.04
N ASP A 87 -0.74 -12.74 12.21
CA ASP A 87 0.08 -12.54 11.02
C ASP A 87 1.52 -12.15 11.39
N SER A 88 2.48 -12.82 10.74
CA SER A 88 3.82 -12.29 10.54
C SER A 88 3.83 -11.61 9.18
N ALA A 89 3.86 -10.27 9.18
CA ALA A 89 3.70 -9.44 8.00
C ALA A 89 5.04 -8.89 7.48
N LEU A 90 5.15 -8.81 6.17
CA LEU A 90 6.19 -8.05 5.47
C LEU A 90 5.54 -6.97 4.62
N ILE A 91 6.04 -5.73 4.74
CA ILE A 91 5.71 -4.67 3.77
C ILE A 91 6.92 -4.39 2.88
N VAL A 92 6.68 -4.41 1.57
CA VAL A 92 7.57 -3.83 0.58
C VAL A 92 7.20 -2.37 0.43
N GLU A 93 8.05 -1.50 0.98
CA GLU A 93 7.82 -0.06 1.10
C GLU A 93 8.12 0.68 -0.21
N ASN A 94 7.37 1.76 -0.43
CA ASN A 94 7.63 2.77 -1.47
C ASN A 94 8.28 4.06 -0.93
N GLY A 95 8.64 4.06 0.37
CA GLY A 95 9.32 5.17 1.02
C GLY A 95 8.44 6.08 1.88
N SER A 96 7.11 5.88 1.94
CA SER A 96 6.23 6.68 2.82
C SER A 96 6.19 6.19 4.27
N GLY A 97 6.28 4.87 4.50
CA GLY A 97 6.06 4.27 5.81
C GLY A 97 4.61 4.33 6.31
N TYR A 98 3.69 4.93 5.56
CA TYR A 98 2.29 5.07 5.96
C TYR A 98 1.59 3.71 6.05
N LEU A 99 1.81 2.82 5.08
CA LEU A 99 1.21 1.48 5.12
C LEU A 99 1.74 0.68 6.32
N ALA A 100 3.03 0.77 6.65
CA ALA A 100 3.58 0.19 7.88
C ALA A 100 2.88 0.71 9.13
N ALA A 101 2.77 2.02 9.28
CA ALA A 101 2.11 2.62 10.44
C ALA A 101 0.64 2.19 10.56
N LEU A 102 -0.06 1.96 9.45
CA LEU A 102 -1.43 1.43 9.45
C LEU A 102 -1.48 -0.02 9.96
N VAL A 103 -0.59 -0.87 9.47
CA VAL A 103 -0.60 -2.34 9.66
C VAL A 103 0.03 -2.78 10.97
N GLU A 104 1.03 -2.05 11.49
CA GLU A 104 1.84 -2.45 12.64
C GLU A 104 1.03 -2.98 13.85
N PRO A 105 -0.03 -2.30 14.34
CA PRO A 105 -0.81 -2.81 15.47
C PRO A 105 -1.90 -3.82 15.08
N MET A 106 -2.02 -4.17 13.80
CA MET A 106 -2.99 -5.15 13.29
C MET A 106 -2.41 -6.57 13.19
N VAL A 107 -1.12 -6.75 13.45
CA VAL A 107 -0.37 -8.00 13.20
C VAL A 107 0.51 -8.37 14.40
N ALA A 108 0.91 -9.64 14.53
CA ALA A 108 1.83 -10.08 15.59
C ALA A 108 3.25 -9.52 15.40
N LYS A 109 3.69 -9.48 14.15
CA LYS A 109 5.03 -9.02 13.77
C LYS A 109 4.94 -8.29 12.44
N LEU A 110 5.67 -7.19 12.32
CA LEU A 110 5.85 -6.47 11.06
C LEU A 110 7.33 -6.27 10.76
N ASP A 111 7.78 -6.71 9.58
CA ASP A 111 9.06 -6.34 9.00
C ASP A 111 8.82 -5.44 7.76
N THR A 112 9.78 -4.58 7.44
CA THR A 112 9.76 -3.77 6.21
C THR A 112 11.02 -3.97 5.37
N VAL A 113 10.88 -3.78 4.06
CA VAL A 113 11.98 -3.88 3.08
C VAL A 113 11.73 -2.91 1.93
N SER A 114 12.79 -2.41 1.29
CA SER A 114 12.63 -1.62 0.06
C SER A 114 12.26 -2.53 -1.12
N ALA A 115 11.72 -1.94 -2.18
CA ALA A 115 11.40 -2.65 -3.41
C ALA A 115 12.65 -3.32 -4.05
N GLU A 116 13.80 -2.64 -4.02
CA GLU A 116 15.07 -3.14 -4.59
C GLU A 116 15.62 -4.35 -3.82
N ASP A 117 15.58 -4.29 -2.49
CA ASP A 117 16.03 -5.39 -1.64
C ASP A 117 15.08 -6.59 -1.71
N ALA A 118 13.78 -6.34 -1.84
CA ALA A 118 12.77 -7.37 -2.06
C ALA A 118 12.94 -8.07 -3.42
N ALA A 119 13.26 -7.30 -4.47
CA ALA A 119 13.52 -7.84 -5.81
C ALA A 119 14.77 -8.72 -5.87
N THR A 120 15.84 -8.33 -5.15
CA THR A 120 17.12 -9.05 -5.14
C THR A 120 17.18 -10.22 -4.15
N GLY A 121 16.27 -10.28 -3.17
CA GLY A 121 16.21 -11.37 -2.19
C GLY A 121 17.28 -11.32 -1.11
N LYS A 122 17.91 -10.16 -0.89
CA LYS A 122 18.98 -9.98 0.11
C LYS A 122 18.53 -10.29 1.55
N LYS A 123 17.26 -10.02 1.88
CA LYS A 123 16.67 -10.33 3.19
C LYS A 123 15.86 -11.62 3.14
N ARG A 124 16.10 -12.50 4.12
CA ARG A 124 15.37 -13.76 4.32
C ARG A 124 14.22 -13.58 5.32
N GLY A 125 13.26 -14.48 5.29
CA GLY A 125 12.13 -14.54 6.22
C GLY A 125 10.92 -15.24 5.59
N SER A 126 10.02 -15.72 6.44
CA SER A 126 8.75 -16.33 6.04
C SER A 126 7.60 -15.55 6.67
N TYR A 127 6.56 -15.30 5.91
CA TYR A 127 5.48 -14.37 6.27
C TYR A 127 4.12 -14.94 5.84
N SER A 128 3.13 -14.83 6.72
CA SER A 128 1.75 -15.20 6.43
C SER A 128 1.02 -14.11 5.63
N LEU A 129 1.53 -12.88 5.68
CA LEU A 129 1.03 -11.73 4.94
C LEU A 129 2.20 -10.98 4.30
N ILE A 130 2.14 -10.77 2.99
CA ILE A 130 3.03 -9.83 2.29
C ILE A 130 2.17 -8.73 1.66
N LEU A 131 2.50 -7.48 1.96
CA LEU A 131 1.90 -6.31 1.33
C LEU A 131 2.97 -5.62 0.49
N ILE A 132 2.65 -5.28 -0.74
CA ILE A 132 3.51 -4.44 -1.59
C ILE A 132 2.82 -3.10 -1.72
N ASP A 133 3.41 -2.04 -1.18
CA ASP A 133 2.85 -0.69 -1.20
C ASP A 133 3.04 -0.03 -2.58
N GLY A 134 2.45 -0.65 -3.60
CA GLY A 134 2.60 -0.24 -4.98
C GLY A 134 2.08 -1.29 -5.95
N ALA A 135 2.34 -1.05 -7.24
CA ALA A 135 1.92 -1.88 -8.34
C ALA A 135 3.14 -2.53 -9.01
N ILE A 136 3.02 -3.82 -9.32
CA ILE A 136 4.07 -4.66 -9.91
C ILE A 136 3.61 -5.22 -11.24
N GLU A 137 4.54 -5.44 -12.18
CA GLU A 137 4.25 -6.23 -13.39
C GLU A 137 4.47 -7.73 -13.13
N ALA A 138 5.51 -8.08 -12.35
CA ALA A 138 5.81 -9.46 -12.00
C ALA A 138 6.31 -9.59 -10.55
N CYS A 139 5.85 -10.63 -9.85
CA CYS A 139 6.41 -10.96 -8.53
C CYS A 139 7.68 -11.81 -8.70
N PRO A 140 8.84 -11.37 -8.18
CA PRO A 140 10.07 -12.15 -8.30
C PRO A 140 9.99 -13.41 -7.43
N ALA A 141 10.57 -14.51 -7.92
CA ALA A 141 10.57 -15.80 -7.21
C ALA A 141 11.23 -15.70 -5.82
N ALA A 142 12.18 -14.78 -5.62
CA ALA A 142 12.79 -14.52 -4.32
C ALA A 142 11.77 -14.02 -3.29
N LEU A 143 10.87 -13.11 -3.69
CA LEU A 143 9.80 -12.61 -2.82
C LEU A 143 8.69 -13.65 -2.64
N ALA A 144 8.31 -14.36 -3.71
CA ALA A 144 7.32 -15.43 -3.66
C ALA A 144 7.69 -16.55 -2.67
N LYS A 145 8.99 -16.86 -2.53
CA LYS A 145 9.50 -17.84 -1.57
C LYS A 145 9.42 -17.39 -0.10
N ARG A 146 9.22 -16.10 0.14
CA ARG A 146 9.05 -15.55 1.50
C ARG A 146 7.60 -15.63 1.99
N LEU A 147 6.66 -15.98 1.11
CA LEU A 147 5.29 -16.21 1.49
C LEU A 147 5.12 -17.64 2.01
N ASP A 148 4.49 -17.77 3.18
CA ASP A 148 4.10 -19.06 3.73
C ASP A 148 3.14 -19.78 2.77
N GLU A 149 3.07 -21.11 2.87
CA GLU A 149 2.23 -21.94 1.99
C GLU A 149 0.74 -21.52 2.01
N ASN A 150 0.23 -21.17 3.19
CA ASN A 150 -1.14 -20.67 3.37
C ASN A 150 -1.22 -19.13 3.39
N GLY A 151 -0.09 -18.45 3.23
CA GLY A 151 0.00 -17.00 3.27
C GLY A 151 -0.75 -16.33 2.13
N ARG A 152 -0.84 -15.00 2.18
CA ARG A 152 -1.39 -14.20 1.08
C ARG A 152 -0.52 -12.99 0.80
N MET A 153 -0.43 -12.63 -0.47
CA MET A 153 0.19 -11.40 -0.91
C MET A 153 -0.88 -10.43 -1.40
N VAL A 154 -0.77 -9.14 -1.11
CA VAL A 154 -1.66 -8.13 -1.70
C VAL A 154 -0.82 -7.00 -2.28
N THR A 155 -1.12 -6.65 -3.53
CA THR A 155 -0.37 -5.67 -4.33
C THR A 155 -1.27 -5.11 -5.42
N GLY A 156 -0.87 -4.00 -6.05
CA GLY A 156 -1.33 -3.70 -7.40
C GLY A 156 -0.64 -4.64 -8.40
N LEU A 157 -1.38 -5.19 -9.34
CA LEU A 157 -0.88 -5.91 -10.49
C LEU A 157 -1.15 -5.06 -11.74
N ILE A 158 -0.10 -4.87 -12.55
CA ILE A 158 -0.19 -4.12 -13.80
C ILE A 158 -0.37 -5.12 -14.94
N GLU A 159 -1.54 -5.10 -15.57
CA GLU A 159 -1.88 -5.91 -16.74
C GLU A 159 -2.41 -4.99 -17.84
N ASP A 160 -1.81 -5.04 -19.03
CA ASP A 160 -2.18 -4.20 -20.18
C ASP A 160 -2.27 -2.69 -19.85
N GLY A 161 -1.40 -2.21 -18.96
CA GLY A 161 -1.35 -0.82 -18.52
C GLY A 161 -2.40 -0.44 -17.46
N VAL A 162 -3.25 -1.37 -17.03
CA VAL A 162 -4.24 -1.16 -15.97
C VAL A 162 -3.71 -1.71 -14.65
N THR A 163 -3.79 -0.91 -13.59
CA THR A 163 -3.45 -1.36 -12.24
C THR A 163 -4.70 -1.91 -11.55
N ARG A 164 -4.63 -3.17 -11.14
CA ARG A 164 -5.68 -3.84 -10.37
C ARG A 164 -5.14 -4.28 -9.03
N LEU A 165 -5.84 -4.02 -7.96
CA LEU A 165 -5.57 -4.65 -6.68
C LEU A 165 -5.72 -6.16 -6.88
N ALA A 166 -4.76 -6.94 -6.41
CA ALA A 166 -4.76 -8.38 -6.58
C ALA A 166 -4.33 -9.08 -5.30
N ILE A 167 -4.92 -10.27 -5.09
CA ILE A 167 -4.56 -11.17 -4.00
C ILE A 167 -3.78 -12.33 -4.60
N GLY A 168 -2.54 -12.46 -4.16
CA GLY A 168 -1.62 -13.52 -4.55
C GLY A 168 -1.62 -14.69 -3.58
N LYS A 169 -1.61 -15.91 -4.12
CA LYS A 169 -1.32 -17.14 -3.39
C LYS A 169 -0.09 -17.82 -3.99
N ARG A 170 0.69 -18.48 -3.14
CA ARG A 170 1.85 -19.24 -3.58
C ARG A 170 1.40 -20.49 -4.34
N GLN A 171 1.94 -20.70 -5.54
CA GLN A 171 1.77 -21.94 -6.31
C GLN A 171 3.15 -22.50 -6.66
N GLY A 172 3.62 -23.46 -5.86
CA GLY A 172 4.96 -24.03 -6.04
C GLY A 172 6.06 -22.98 -5.87
N LYS A 173 6.73 -22.63 -6.98
CA LYS A 173 7.81 -21.63 -7.00
C LYS A 173 7.32 -20.22 -7.40
N ASP A 174 6.10 -20.13 -7.91
CA ASP A 174 5.53 -18.92 -8.49
C ASP A 174 4.35 -18.41 -7.64
N MET A 175 3.77 -17.29 -8.08
CA MET A 175 2.58 -16.69 -7.49
C MET A 175 1.43 -16.77 -8.50
N ALA A 176 0.25 -17.14 -8.04
CA ALA A 176 -0.99 -16.94 -8.76
C ALA A 176 -1.71 -15.74 -8.16
N PHE A 177 -1.99 -14.71 -8.96
CA PHE A 177 -2.72 -13.52 -8.54
C PHE A 177 -4.16 -13.56 -9.03
N LEU A 178 -5.08 -13.16 -8.17
CA LEU A 178 -6.47 -12.91 -8.50
C LEU A 178 -6.72 -11.39 -8.42
N PRO A 179 -6.97 -10.70 -9.54
CA PRO A 179 -7.41 -9.31 -9.52
C PRO A 179 -8.79 -9.17 -8.87
N VAL A 180 -8.96 -8.15 -8.02
CA VAL A 180 -10.20 -7.95 -7.23
C VAL A 180 -10.86 -6.59 -7.47
N ALA A 181 -10.10 -5.54 -7.80
CA ALA A 181 -10.64 -4.23 -8.10
C ALA A 181 -9.64 -3.35 -8.86
N ASP A 182 -10.12 -2.43 -9.69
CA ASP A 182 -9.28 -1.37 -10.23
C ASP A 182 -8.90 -0.38 -9.12
N VAL A 183 -7.62 -0.02 -9.03
CA VAL A 183 -7.08 0.93 -8.04
C VAL A 183 -5.91 1.71 -8.62
N ALA A 184 -5.64 2.90 -8.10
CA ALA A 184 -4.42 3.64 -8.41
C ALA A 184 -3.37 3.39 -7.32
N LEU A 185 -2.47 2.44 -7.58
CA LEU A 185 -1.25 2.20 -6.80
C LEU A 185 -0.03 2.62 -7.63
N PRO A 186 0.99 3.23 -7.01
CA PRO A 186 2.18 3.68 -7.73
C PRO A 186 2.97 2.48 -8.27
N ARG A 187 3.34 2.51 -9.54
CA ARG A 187 4.22 1.49 -10.15
C ARG A 187 5.56 1.45 -9.42
N LEU A 188 6.05 0.25 -9.14
CA LEU A 188 7.35 0.00 -8.54
C LEU A 188 8.31 -0.58 -9.59
N PRO A 189 9.23 0.23 -10.15
CA PRO A 189 10.09 -0.20 -11.26
C PRO A 189 10.98 -1.42 -10.94
N ALA A 190 11.28 -1.65 -9.66
CA ALA A 190 12.03 -2.82 -9.22
C ALA A 190 11.35 -4.17 -9.53
N PHE A 191 10.05 -4.15 -9.86
CA PHE A 191 9.24 -5.32 -10.20
C PHE A 191 8.68 -5.27 -11.62
N ASP A 192 9.26 -4.44 -12.48
CA ASP A 192 8.95 -4.43 -13.90
C ASP A 192 9.40 -5.75 -14.54
N SER A 193 8.60 -6.26 -15.46
CA SER A 193 8.99 -7.42 -16.25
C SER A 193 10.22 -7.06 -17.08
N PRO A 194 11.19 -7.98 -17.25
CA PRO A 194 12.29 -7.75 -18.18
C PRO A 194 11.71 -7.40 -19.55
N LYS A 195 12.13 -6.28 -20.14
CA LYS A 195 11.68 -5.90 -21.48
C LYS A 195 12.05 -7.03 -22.45
N GLY A 196 11.05 -7.80 -22.87
CA GLY A 196 11.19 -8.73 -23.97
C GLY A 196 11.54 -7.94 -25.23
N TRP A 197 12.63 -8.31 -25.90
CA TRP A 197 12.98 -7.71 -27.18
C TRP A 197 11.89 -8.06 -28.19
N SER A 198 11.16 -7.07 -28.71
CA SER A 198 10.26 -7.24 -29.85
C SER A 198 10.95 -6.65 -31.09
N PHE A 199 11.04 -7.45 -32.15
CA PHE A 199 11.59 -7.06 -33.46
C PHE A 199 10.65 -6.13 -34.22
#